data_AF-A0A3M1DIN3-F1
#
_entry.id   AF-A0A3M1DIN3-F1
#
_cell.length_a   1.000
_cell.length_b   1.000
_cell.length_c   1.000
_cell.angle_alpha   90.00
_cell.angle_beta   90.00
_cell.angle_gamma   90.00
#
_symmetry.space_group_name_H-M   'P 1'
#
loop_
_entity.id
_entity.type
_entity.pdbx_description
1 polymer ?
#
loop_
_entity_poly.entity_id
_entity_poly.type
_entity_poly.pdbx_seq_one_letter_code
_entity_poly.pdbx_strand_id
1 'polypeptide(L)'
;MMAMSMNTSELLPLLAASLCLAAVACALIALRRQRRQIVHLQRAITRREQHLRLLRQEFAALLDCSRGLANQLGHQQLQLRQVNHRQQQLELNEGGEGHVREAVTLVRRGAGVEELVGDCGLSRSEAELVLRLHGREEQEGRLSA
;
A
#
# COMPACT_ATOMS: atom_id res chain seq x y z
N MET A 1 -67.24 80.90 9.20
CA MET A 1 -67.97 79.68 9.63
C MET A 1 -68.21 78.80 8.41
N MET A 2 -67.30 77.86 8.13
CA MET A 2 -67.51 76.78 7.15
C MET A 2 -66.59 75.58 7.43
N ALA A 3 -66.20 75.40 8.69
CA ALA A 3 -65.49 74.22 9.18
C ALA A 3 -66.53 73.19 9.64
N MET A 4 -67.36 72.69 8.71
CA MET A 4 -68.29 71.59 8.96
C MET A 4 -67.70 70.30 8.40
N SER A 5 -67.34 69.40 9.31
CA SER A 5 -67.35 67.95 9.14
C SER A 5 -66.54 67.37 7.98
N MET A 6 -65.22 67.26 8.16
CA MET A 6 -64.48 66.18 7.48
C MET A 6 -64.99 64.85 8.07
N ASN A 7 -65.79 64.14 7.26
CA ASN A 7 -66.50 62.92 7.64
C ASN A 7 -65.58 61.81 8.17
N THR A 8 -65.90 61.29 9.35
CA THR A 8 -65.29 60.07 9.93
C THR A 8 -65.48 58.83 9.06
N SER A 9 -66.44 58.83 8.13
CA SER A 9 -66.71 57.73 7.18
C SER A 9 -65.67 57.60 6.06
N GLU A 10 -64.96 58.67 5.69
CA GLU A 10 -63.95 58.66 4.62
C GLU A 10 -62.54 58.31 5.13
N LEU A 11 -62.28 58.48 6.44
CA LEU A 11 -60.98 58.20 7.06
C LEU A 11 -60.76 56.69 7.29
N LEU A 12 -61.84 55.94 7.59
CA LEU A 12 -61.79 54.50 7.82
C LEU A 12 -61.24 53.68 6.62
N PRO A 13 -61.72 53.89 5.37
CA PRO A 13 -61.21 53.14 4.22
C PRO A 13 -59.77 53.51 3.85
N LEU A 14 -59.35 54.76 4.04
CA LEU A 14 -57.96 55.19 3.81
C LEU A 14 -56.99 54.51 4.79
N LEU A 15 -57.36 54.43 6.08
CA LEU A 15 -56.57 53.71 7.07
C LEU A 15 -56.51 52.21 6.76
N ALA A 16 -57.64 51.59 6.43
CA ALA A 16 -57.68 50.17 6.02
C ALA A 16 -56.81 49.90 4.79
N ALA A 17 -56.88 50.76 3.76
CA ALA A 17 -56.06 50.63 2.56
C ALA A 17 -54.56 50.75 2.86
N SER A 18 -54.17 51.70 3.71
CA SER A 18 -52.77 51.87 4.13
C SER A 18 -52.24 50.66 4.91
N LEU A 19 -53.06 50.08 5.78
CA LEU A 19 -52.72 48.88 6.55
C LEU A 19 -52.55 47.66 5.64
N CYS A 20 -53.44 47.49 4.66
CA CYS A 20 -53.35 46.43 3.65
C CYS A 20 -52.06 46.58 2.81
N LEU A 21 -51.75 47.78 2.35
CA LEU A 21 -50.52 48.08 1.61
C LEU A 21 -49.27 47.76 2.45
N ALA A 22 -49.25 48.15 3.72
CA ALA A 22 -48.15 47.85 4.63
C ALA A 22 -48.00 46.33 4.86
N ALA A 23 -49.11 45.60 5.04
CA ALA A 23 -49.10 44.14 5.21
C ALA A 23 -48.54 43.42 3.96
N VAL A 24 -48.98 43.83 2.76
CA VAL A 24 -48.47 43.29 1.49
C VAL A 24 -46.98 43.62 1.32
N ALA A 25 -46.55 44.85 1.62
CA ALA A 25 -45.15 45.23 1.55
C ALA A 25 -44.29 44.38 2.52
N CYS A 26 -44.73 44.19 3.76
CA CYS A 26 -44.07 43.33 4.74
C CYS A 26 -43.98 41.88 4.25
N ALA A 27 -45.07 41.32 3.70
CA ALA A 27 -45.07 39.97 3.16
C ALA A 27 -44.09 39.82 1.98
N LEU A 28 -44.04 40.80 1.07
CA LEU A 28 -43.10 40.80 -0.05
C LEU A 28 -41.64 40.88 0.40
N ILE A 29 -41.34 41.71 1.42
CA ILE A 29 -40.00 41.81 1.99
C ILE A 29 -39.61 40.50 2.68
N ALA A 30 -40.50 39.90 3.45
CA ALA A 30 -40.27 38.61 4.11
C ALA A 30 -40.00 37.49 3.08
N LEU A 31 -40.83 37.39 2.03
CA LEU A 31 -40.64 36.43 0.95
C LEU A 31 -39.32 36.65 0.20
N ARG A 32 -38.94 37.91 -0.08
CA ARG A 32 -37.64 38.23 -0.70
C ARG A 32 -36.48 37.84 0.20
N ARG A 33 -36.57 38.09 1.50
CA ARG A 33 -35.54 37.73 2.48
C ARG A 33 -35.39 36.22 2.59
N GLN A 34 -36.50 35.49 2.64
CA GLN A 34 -36.52 34.03 2.68
C GLN A 34 -35.91 33.43 1.40
N ARG A 35 -36.30 33.93 0.22
CA ARG A 35 -35.69 33.51 -1.05
C ARG A 35 -34.18 33.74 -1.08
N ARG A 36 -33.70 34.89 -0.59
CA ARG A 36 -32.26 35.16 -0.49
C ARG A 36 -31.54 34.18 0.43
N GLN A 37 -32.13 33.83 1.56
CA GLN A 37 -31.56 32.84 2.49
C GLN A 37 -31.49 31.45 1.86
N ILE A 38 -32.55 31.02 1.17
CA ILE A 38 -32.56 29.73 0.47
C ILE A 38 -31.45 29.67 -0.57
N VAL A 39 -31.31 30.71 -1.41
CA VAL A 39 -30.24 30.78 -2.42
C VAL A 39 -28.86 30.76 -1.77
N HIS A 40 -28.68 31.46 -0.65
CA HIS A 40 -27.41 31.46 0.08
C HIS A 40 -27.07 30.07 0.64
N LEU A 41 -28.05 29.39 1.26
CA LEU A 41 -27.89 28.04 1.78
C LEU A 41 -27.60 27.04 0.67
N GLN A 42 -28.32 27.11 -0.45
CA GLN A 42 -28.07 26.27 -1.62
C GLN A 42 -26.63 26.45 -2.13
N ARG A 43 -26.15 27.69 -2.26
CA ARG A 43 -24.76 27.96 -2.66
C ARG A 43 -23.75 27.37 -1.67
N ALA A 44 -24.02 27.48 -0.36
CA ALA A 44 -23.15 26.89 0.66
C ALA A 44 -23.13 25.36 0.58
N ILE A 45 -24.28 24.72 0.33
CA ILE A 45 -24.38 23.27 0.11
C ILE A 45 -23.59 22.86 -1.12
N THR A 46 -23.79 23.52 -2.27
CA THR A 46 -23.07 23.20 -3.50
C THR A 46 -21.56 23.34 -3.33
N ARG A 47 -21.09 24.37 -2.61
CA ARG A 47 -19.66 24.52 -2.30
C ARG A 47 -19.14 23.36 -1.44
N ARG A 48 -19.87 22.99 -0.39
CA ARG A 48 -19.50 21.85 0.47
C ARG A 48 -19.47 20.54 -0.31
N GLU A 49 -20.44 20.31 -1.20
CA GLU A 49 -20.45 19.15 -2.08
C GLU A 49 -19.26 19.12 -3.03
N GLN A 50 -18.86 20.27 -3.59
CA GLN A 50 -17.66 20.36 -4.42
C GLN A 50 -16.40 20.00 -3.63
N HIS A 51 -16.24 20.53 -2.41
CA HIS A 51 -15.11 20.15 -1.54
C HIS A 51 -15.11 18.67 -1.20
N LEU A 52 -16.27 18.07 -0.90
CA LEU A 52 -16.37 16.63 -0.65
C LEU A 52 -16.01 15.80 -1.88
N ARG A 53 -16.39 16.25 -3.08
CA ARG A 53 -16.03 15.57 -4.33
C ARG A 53 -14.52 15.61 -4.56
N LEU A 54 -13.89 16.77 -4.39
CA LEU A 54 -12.44 16.92 -4.52
C LEU A 54 -11.71 16.02 -3.53
N LEU A 55 -12.10 16.06 -2.26
CA LEU A 55 -11.49 15.24 -1.22
C LEU A 55 -11.63 13.74 -1.53
N ARG A 56 -12.79 13.29 -2.02
CA ARG A 56 -12.97 11.90 -2.47
C ARG A 56 -12.08 11.52 -3.64
N GLN A 57 -11.85 12.43 -4.58
CA GLN A 57 -10.95 12.21 -5.71
C GLN A 57 -9.50 12.09 -5.23
N GLU A 58 -9.06 12.94 -4.31
CA GLU A 58 -7.73 12.87 -3.70
C GLU A 58 -7.54 11.56 -2.94
N PHE A 59 -8.53 11.13 -2.15
CA PHE A 59 -8.49 9.83 -1.48
C PHE A 59 -8.42 8.67 -2.47
N ALA A 60 -9.17 8.71 -3.56
CA ALA A 60 -9.09 7.68 -4.59
C ALA A 60 -7.69 7.60 -5.22
N ALA A 61 -7.10 8.76 -5.55
CA ALA A 61 -5.74 8.84 -6.07
C ALA A 61 -4.69 8.32 -5.07
N LEU A 62 -4.84 8.61 -3.78
CA LEU A 62 -3.98 8.08 -2.72
C LEU A 62 -4.10 6.56 -2.60
N LEU A 63 -5.32 6.01 -2.70
CA LEU A 63 -5.54 4.57 -2.66
C LEU A 63 -4.96 3.87 -3.89
N ASP A 64 -5.07 4.48 -5.07
CA ASP A 64 -4.45 3.97 -6.29
C ASP A 64 -2.92 3.99 -6.18
N CYS A 65 -2.36 5.08 -5.65
CA CYS A 65 -0.92 5.20 -5.36
C CYS A 65 -0.47 4.13 -4.36
N SER A 66 -1.21 3.95 -3.25
CA SER A 66 -0.92 2.92 -2.25
C SER A 66 -0.98 1.51 -2.82
N ARG A 67 -1.91 1.22 -3.74
CA ARG A 67 -1.97 -0.07 -4.45
C ARG A 67 -0.75 -0.25 -5.36
N GLY A 68 -0.34 0.80 -6.07
CA GLY A 68 0.88 0.81 -6.87
C GLY A 68 2.13 0.49 -6.04
N LEU A 69 2.28 1.16 -4.90
CA LEU A 69 3.38 0.91 -3.97
C LEU A 69 3.36 -0.52 -3.40
N ALA A 70 2.19 -1.05 -3.05
CA ALA A 70 2.06 -2.42 -2.57
C ALA A 70 2.53 -3.44 -3.62
N ASN A 71 2.17 -3.23 -4.89
CA ASN A 71 2.63 -4.08 -6.00
C ASN A 71 4.14 -4.00 -6.20
N GLN A 72 4.72 -2.78 -6.17
CA GLN A 72 6.16 -2.59 -6.28
C GLN A 72 6.92 -3.27 -5.14
N LEU A 73 6.45 -3.12 -3.90
CA LEU A 73 7.01 -3.81 -2.73
C LEU A 73 6.90 -5.34 -2.86
N GLY A 74 5.78 -5.85 -3.38
CA GLY A 74 5.61 -7.27 -3.66
C GLY A 74 6.62 -7.79 -4.68
N HIS A 75 6.87 -7.05 -5.76
CA HIS A 75 7.89 -7.40 -6.74
C HIS A 75 9.31 -7.36 -6.14
N GLN A 76 9.62 -6.35 -5.33
CA GLN A 76 10.91 -6.27 -4.63
C GLN A 76 11.09 -7.42 -3.64
N GLN A 77 10.07 -7.79 -2.88
CA GLN A 77 10.11 -8.96 -2.00
C GLN A 77 10.35 -10.26 -2.78
N LEU A 78 9.72 -10.43 -3.94
CA LEU A 78 9.95 -11.60 -4.79
C LEU A 78 11.39 -11.65 -5.29
N GLN A 79 11.93 -10.52 -5.76
CA GLN A 79 13.32 -10.42 -6.19
C GLN A 79 14.29 -10.72 -5.05
N LEU A 80 14.05 -10.18 -3.86
CA LEU A 80 14.86 -10.48 -2.67
C LEU A 80 14.82 -11.97 -2.32
N ARG A 81 13.65 -12.62 -2.38
CA ARG A 81 13.54 -14.07 -2.17
C ARG A 81 14.33 -14.87 -3.21
N GLN A 82 14.28 -14.47 -4.48
CA GLN A 82 15.04 -15.12 -5.54
C GLN A 82 16.55 -14.96 -5.34
N VAL A 83 17.01 -13.76 -4.98
CA VAL A 83 18.42 -13.50 -4.68
C VAL A 83 18.88 -14.31 -3.47
N ASN A 84 18.07 -14.35 -2.41
CA ASN A 84 18.37 -15.14 -1.22
C ASN A 84 18.43 -16.64 -1.54
N HIS A 85 17.49 -17.16 -2.33
CA HIS A 85 17.52 -18.55 -2.78
C HIS A 85 18.76 -18.86 -3.63
N ARG A 86 19.20 -17.93 -4.48
CA ARG A 86 20.45 -18.08 -5.25
C ARG A 86 21.67 -18.04 -4.34
N GLN A 87 21.69 -17.17 -3.34
CA GLN A 87 22.76 -17.13 -2.34
C GLN A 87 22.82 -18.45 -1.57
N GLN A 88 21.69 -18.99 -1.10
CA GLN A 88 21.67 -20.31 -0.45
C GLN A 88 22.19 -21.41 -1.37
N GLN A 89 21.84 -21.40 -2.66
CA GLN A 89 22.40 -22.36 -3.61
C GLN A 89 23.90 -22.18 -3.83
N LEU A 90 24.39 -20.94 -3.85
CA LEU A 90 25.82 -20.66 -3.97
C LEU A 90 26.55 -21.06 -2.69
N GLU A 91 26.02 -20.78 -1.50
CA GLU A 91 26.60 -21.22 -0.22
C GLU A 91 26.65 -22.76 -0.13
N LEU A 92 25.60 -23.46 -0.58
CA LEU A 92 25.59 -24.93 -0.65
C LEU A 92 26.61 -25.46 -1.69
N ASN A 93 26.77 -24.78 -2.82
CA ASN A 93 27.71 -25.20 -3.88
C ASN A 93 29.17 -24.80 -3.60
N GLU A 94 29.41 -23.67 -2.93
CA GLU A 94 30.73 -23.21 -2.50
C GLU A 94 31.23 -23.96 -1.25
N GLY A 95 30.34 -24.66 -0.53
CA GLY A 95 30.66 -25.57 0.57
C GLY A 95 31.45 -26.84 0.18
N GLY A 96 32.01 -26.92 -1.03
CA GLY A 96 32.91 -28.00 -1.43
C GLY A 96 32.22 -29.34 -1.70
N GLU A 97 30.89 -29.44 -1.66
CA GLU A 97 30.19 -30.73 -1.82
C GLU A 97 30.47 -31.42 -3.16
N GLY A 98 30.71 -30.66 -4.23
CA GLY A 98 31.12 -31.22 -5.52
C GLY A 98 32.49 -31.90 -5.47
N HIS A 99 33.51 -31.19 -4.99
CA HIS A 99 34.89 -31.68 -4.91
C HIS A 99 35.06 -32.74 -3.81
N VAL A 100 34.37 -32.60 -2.67
CA VAL A 100 34.36 -33.60 -1.59
C VAL A 100 33.70 -34.89 -2.04
N ARG A 101 32.59 -34.83 -2.80
CA ARG A 101 31.95 -36.05 -3.32
C ARG A 101 32.82 -36.79 -4.33
N GLU A 102 33.55 -36.06 -5.17
CA GLU A 102 34.53 -36.63 -6.09
C GLU A 102 35.72 -37.26 -5.34
N ALA A 103 36.23 -36.56 -4.33
CA ALA A 103 37.29 -37.04 -3.45
C ALA A 103 36.90 -38.28 -2.64
N VAL A 104 35.68 -38.34 -2.09
CA VAL A 104 35.15 -39.54 -1.43
C VAL A 104 35.06 -40.71 -2.40
N THR A 105 34.70 -40.45 -3.66
CA THR A 105 34.65 -41.50 -4.70
C THR A 105 36.05 -42.03 -5.04
N LEU A 106 37.06 -41.17 -5.09
CA LEU A 106 38.46 -41.57 -5.31
C LEU A 106 39.04 -42.30 -4.10
N VAL A 107 38.78 -41.83 -2.87
CA VAL A 107 39.14 -42.54 -1.63
C VAL A 107 38.55 -43.95 -1.61
N ARG A 108 37.28 -44.11 -2.00
CA ARG A 108 36.61 -45.41 -2.14
C ARG A 108 37.14 -46.29 -3.27
N ARG A 109 38.05 -45.77 -4.11
CA ARG A 109 38.79 -46.54 -5.12
C ARG A 109 40.23 -46.80 -4.70
N GLY A 110 40.60 -46.44 -3.48
CA GLY A 110 41.94 -46.61 -2.92
C GLY A 110 42.91 -45.46 -3.21
N ALA A 111 42.42 -44.29 -3.65
CA ALA A 111 43.28 -43.15 -3.93
C ALA A 111 43.96 -42.62 -2.66
N GLY A 112 45.23 -42.27 -2.81
CA GLY A 112 46.07 -41.73 -1.71
C GLY A 112 45.95 -40.22 -1.55
N VAL A 113 46.50 -39.69 -0.46
CA VAL A 113 46.48 -38.23 -0.14
C VAL A 113 47.02 -37.37 -1.28
N GLU A 114 48.10 -37.79 -1.94
CA GLU A 114 48.73 -37.02 -3.03
C GLU A 114 47.87 -37.00 -4.31
N GLU A 115 47.10 -38.07 -4.58
CA GLU A 115 46.17 -38.16 -5.71
C GLU A 115 44.94 -37.28 -5.48
N LEU A 116 44.45 -37.21 -4.23
CA LEU A 116 43.37 -36.32 -3.82
C LEU A 116 43.75 -34.83 -3.90
N VAL A 117 44.99 -34.48 -3.58
CA VAL A 117 45.51 -33.11 -3.72
C VAL A 117 45.67 -32.73 -5.19
N GLY A 118 46.18 -33.65 -6.02
CA GLY A 118 46.41 -33.43 -7.45
C GLY A 118 45.13 -33.36 -8.28
N ASP A 119 44.22 -34.32 -8.08
CA ASP A 119 43.07 -34.51 -8.97
C ASP A 119 41.80 -33.79 -8.48
N CYS A 120 41.64 -33.57 -7.17
CA CYS A 120 40.48 -32.87 -6.59
C CYS A 120 40.80 -31.46 -6.09
N GLY A 121 42.05 -31.01 -6.17
CA GLY A 121 42.46 -29.66 -5.75
C GLY A 121 42.29 -29.37 -4.25
N LEU A 122 42.22 -30.41 -3.42
CA LEU A 122 42.12 -30.30 -1.96
C LEU A 122 43.43 -29.80 -1.35
N SER A 123 43.35 -29.07 -0.23
CA SER A 123 44.55 -28.88 0.61
C SER A 123 44.96 -30.22 1.23
N ARG A 124 46.25 -30.38 1.52
CA ARG A 124 46.78 -31.61 2.13
C ARG A 124 46.06 -32.00 3.42
N SER A 125 45.73 -31.00 4.25
CA SER A 125 44.94 -31.18 5.47
C SER A 125 43.51 -31.67 5.21
N GLU A 126 42.87 -31.22 4.14
CA GLU A 126 41.52 -31.69 3.76
C GLU A 126 41.56 -33.10 3.19
N ALA A 127 42.54 -33.42 2.34
CA ALA A 127 42.73 -34.76 1.79
C ALA A 127 42.99 -35.81 2.88
N GLU A 128 43.82 -35.50 3.88
CA GLU A 128 44.02 -36.37 5.04
C GLU A 128 42.75 -36.58 5.87
N LEU A 129 41.93 -35.53 6.04
CA LEU A 129 40.66 -35.62 6.78
C LEU A 129 39.66 -36.51 6.04
N VAL A 130 39.48 -36.32 4.73
CA VAL A 130 38.55 -37.12 3.91
C VAL A 130 38.96 -38.59 3.91
N LEU A 131 40.27 -38.88 3.77
CA LEU A 131 40.81 -40.24 3.80
C LEU A 131 40.61 -40.91 5.18
N ARG A 132 40.76 -40.18 6.28
CA ARG A 132 40.52 -40.73 7.63
C ARG A 132 39.05 -41.00 7.91
N LEU A 133 38.16 -40.15 7.40
CA LEU A 133 36.72 -40.24 7.63
C LEU A 133 36.06 -41.31 6.75
N HIS A 134 36.48 -41.44 5.48
CA HIS A 134 35.84 -42.33 4.49
C HIS A 134 36.71 -43.51 4.05
N GLY A 135 38.03 -43.50 4.31
CA GLY A 135 38.94 -44.59 3.93
C GLY A 135 38.85 -45.82 4.84
N ARG A 136 38.12 -45.76 5.96
CA ARG A 136 37.90 -46.91 6.87
C ARG A 136 36.73 -47.81 6.46
N GLU A 137 35.81 -47.33 5.62
CA GLU A 137 34.66 -48.13 5.15
C GLU A 137 35.12 -49.35 4.31
N GLU A 138 36.30 -49.30 3.65
CA GLU A 138 36.83 -50.44 2.91
C GLU A 138 37.60 -51.47 3.76
N GLN A 139 38.10 -51.10 4.93
CA GLN A 139 38.85 -52.05 5.79
C GLN A 139 37.91 -53.08 6.44
N GLU A 140 36.69 -52.70 6.81
CA GLU A 140 35.68 -53.66 7.30
C GLU A 140 35.16 -54.62 6.22
N GLY A 141 35.19 -54.24 4.94
CA GLY A 141 34.82 -55.13 3.82
C GLY A 141 35.87 -56.17 3.44
N ARG A 142 37.15 -55.96 3.80
CA ARG A 142 38.26 -56.89 3.49
C ARG A 142 38.67 -57.81 4.65
N LEU A 143 38.17 -57.56 5.86
CA LEU A 143 38.34 -58.46 7.02
C LEU A 143 37.21 -59.49 7.17
N SER A 144 36.22 -59.46 6.27
CA SER A 144 35.03 -60.34 6.23
C SER A 144 35.03 -61.34 5.06
N ALA A 145 36.11 -61.45 4.28
CA ALA A 145 36.27 -62.42 3.20
C ALA A 145 37.52 -63.27 3.43
#